data_AF-A0A6B3EX24-F1
#
_entry.id   AF-A0A6B3EX24-F1
#
_cell.length_a   1.000
_cell.length_b   1.000
_cell.length_c   1.000
_cell.angle_alpha   90.00
_cell.angle_beta   90.00
_cell.angle_gamma   90.00
#
_symmetry.space_group_name_H-M   'P 1'
#
loop_
_entity.id
_entity.type
_entity.pdbx_description
1 polymer ?
#
loop_
_entity_poly.entity_id
_entity_poly.type
_entity_poly.pdbx_seq_one_letter_code
_entity_poly.pdbx_strand_id
1 'polypeptide(L)'
;APMLSQLMSGQRAKIGNPSVVQRVQLLQELAAQVADGSVPAAEATVRMDEIRASRGGSVLSTGQTGSTSGGAPTVRRVVREMQALLRSVASAQDIVAAAALIADDHPELA
;
A
#
# COMPACT_ATOMS: atom_id res chain seq x y z
N ALA A 1 -7.79 -24.68 -26.97
CA ALA A 1 -8.21 -23.26 -27.01
C ALA A 1 -6.96 -22.40 -27.18
N PRO A 2 -6.97 -21.41 -28.08
CA PRO A 2 -5.78 -20.82 -28.69
C PRO A 2 -5.19 -19.68 -27.85
N MET A 3 -3.86 -19.63 -27.71
CA MET A 3 -3.13 -18.51 -27.10
C MET A 3 -2.91 -17.44 -28.17
N LEU A 4 -3.74 -16.39 -28.15
CA LEU A 4 -3.74 -15.35 -29.17
C LEU A 4 -2.95 -14.12 -28.70
N SER A 5 -1.78 -13.95 -29.31
CA SER A 5 -1.11 -12.67 -29.59
C SER A 5 -0.77 -11.74 -28.42
N GLN A 6 0.47 -11.88 -27.92
CA GLN A 6 1.25 -10.75 -27.39
C GLN A 6 2.67 -10.67 -27.99
N LEU A 7 2.93 -11.43 -29.07
CA LEU A 7 4.25 -11.46 -29.74
C LEU A 7 4.35 -10.42 -30.87
N MET A 8 3.23 -9.82 -31.31
CA MET A 8 3.18 -8.89 -32.46
C MET A 8 3.27 -7.39 -32.13
N SER A 9 3.25 -6.96 -30.86
CA SER A 9 3.26 -5.51 -30.56
C SER A 9 4.65 -4.86 -30.54
N GLY A 10 5.74 -5.63 -30.66
CA GLY A 10 7.11 -5.10 -30.72
C GLY A 10 7.54 -4.24 -29.53
N GLN A 11 6.69 -4.05 -28.52
CA GLN A 11 6.98 -3.26 -27.34
C GLN A 11 7.61 -4.19 -26.30
N ARG A 12 8.91 -4.46 -26.47
CA ARG A 12 9.80 -4.60 -25.31
C ARG A 12 9.94 -3.23 -24.66
N ALA A 13 8.83 -2.66 -24.16
CA ALA A 13 8.95 -1.74 -23.06
C ALA A 13 9.59 -2.59 -21.96
N LYS A 14 10.83 -2.30 -21.61
CA LYS A 14 11.39 -2.67 -20.31
C LYS A 14 10.35 -2.19 -19.32
N ILE A 15 9.41 -3.05 -18.91
CA ILE A 15 8.54 -2.74 -17.78
C ILE A 15 9.50 -2.85 -16.60
N GLY A 16 10.22 -1.75 -16.36
CA GLY A 16 11.04 -1.60 -15.17
C GLY A 16 10.17 -2.01 -14.01
N ASN A 17 10.73 -2.84 -13.13
CA ASN A 17 10.01 -3.41 -11.99
C ASN A 17 9.06 -2.33 -11.40
N PRO A 18 7.72 -2.52 -11.44
CA PRO A 18 6.78 -1.46 -11.07
C PRO A 18 6.98 -1.00 -9.62
N SER A 19 7.45 -1.90 -8.75
CA SER A 19 7.84 -1.60 -7.37
C SER A 19 9.11 -0.75 -7.27
N VAL A 20 9.97 -0.76 -8.29
CA VAL A 20 11.10 0.18 -8.41
C VAL A 20 10.58 1.54 -8.86
N VAL A 21 9.70 1.60 -9.85
CA VAL A 21 9.10 2.87 -10.34
C VAL A 21 8.38 3.60 -9.21
N GLN A 22 7.58 2.88 -8.43
CA GLN A 22 6.88 3.43 -7.26
C GLN A 22 7.84 4.01 -6.22
N ARG A 23 8.94 3.31 -5.90
CA ARG A 23 9.94 3.81 -4.95
C ARG A 23 10.65 5.06 -5.46
N VAL A 24 10.94 5.12 -6.76
CA VAL A 24 11.54 6.30 -7.38
C VAL A 24 10.61 7.52 -7.33
N GLN A 25 9.29 7.32 -7.47
CA GLN A 25 8.31 8.40 -7.30
C GLN A 25 8.25 8.90 -5.84
N LEU A 26 8.17 7.99 -4.87
CA LEU A 26 8.15 8.35 -3.45
C LEU A 26 9.43 9.08 -3.01
N LEU A 27 10.59 8.67 -3.54
CA LEU A 27 11.86 9.36 -3.27
C LEU A 27 11.90 10.77 -3.88
N GLN A 28 11.33 10.98 -5.07
CA GLN A 28 11.26 12.31 -5.68
C GLN A 28 10.37 13.26 -4.86
N GLU A 29 9.25 12.76 -4.36
CA GLU A 29 8.34 13.56 -3.52
C GLU A 29 8.98 13.91 -2.17
N LEU A 30 9.66 12.94 -1.53
CA LEU A 30 10.43 13.20 -0.31
C LEU A 30 11.56 14.22 -0.55
N ALA A 31 12.26 14.15 -1.69
CA ALA A 31 13.29 15.11 -2.03
C ALA A 31 12.74 16.54 -2.18
N ALA A 32 11.53 16.68 -2.75
CA ALA A 32 10.85 17.97 -2.84
C ALA A 32 10.51 18.54 -1.45
N GLN A 33 9.96 17.70 -0.57
CA GLN A 33 9.60 18.06 0.82
C GLN A 33 10.81 18.41 1.71
N VAL A 34 11.98 17.85 1.40
CA VAL A 34 13.22 18.25 2.09
C VAL A 34 13.73 19.57 1.53
N ALA A 35 13.63 19.77 0.21
CA ALA A 35 14.09 20.99 -0.46
C ALA A 35 13.26 22.22 -0.10
N ASP A 36 11.95 22.05 0.13
CA ASP A 36 11.06 23.13 0.58
C ASP A 36 11.07 23.34 2.11
N GLY A 37 11.79 22.49 2.85
CA GLY A 37 11.93 22.56 4.30
C GLY A 37 10.75 21.99 5.09
N SER A 38 9.76 21.38 4.43
CA SER A 38 8.62 20.71 5.08
C SER A 38 9.03 19.46 5.85
N VAL A 39 10.12 18.80 5.49
CA VAL A 39 10.65 17.61 6.17
C VAL A 39 12.09 17.86 6.62
N PRO A 40 12.39 17.80 7.93
CA PRO A 40 13.75 17.94 8.42
C PRO A 40 14.60 16.72 8.06
N ALA A 41 15.90 16.91 7.92
CA ALA A 41 16.84 15.87 7.47
C ALA A 41 16.82 14.59 8.34
N ALA A 42 16.54 14.71 9.64
CA ALA A 42 16.43 13.58 10.55
C ALA A 42 15.17 12.72 10.31
N GLU A 43 14.08 13.31 9.80
CA GLU A 43 12.86 12.59 9.43
C GLU A 43 12.97 12.01 8.01
N ALA A 44 13.72 12.67 7.13
CA ALA A 44 13.97 12.20 5.77
C ALA A 44 14.65 10.83 5.74
N THR A 45 15.60 10.56 6.64
CA THR A 45 16.29 9.26 6.73
C THR A 45 15.33 8.13 7.09
N VAL A 46 14.44 8.36 8.06
CA VAL A 46 13.40 7.40 8.46
C VAL A 46 12.46 7.11 7.29
N ARG A 47 11.98 8.17 6.60
CA ARG A 47 11.11 8.03 5.41
C ARG A 47 11.81 7.27 4.26
N MET A 48 13.10 7.47 4.06
CA MET A 48 13.86 6.70 3.06
C MET A 48 13.94 5.21 3.41
N ASP A 49 14.12 4.87 4.68
CA ASP A 49 14.12 3.49 5.14
C ASP A 49 12.74 2.82 4.99
N GLU A 50 11.65 3.56 5.21
CA GLU A 50 10.28 3.10 4.93
C GLU A 50 10.08 2.81 3.44
N ILE A 51 10.49 3.72 2.55
CA ILE A 51 10.43 3.52 1.08
C ILE A 51 11.31 2.34 0.65
N ARG A 52 12.43 2.10 1.33
CA ARG A 52 13.29 0.93 1.09
C ARG A 52 12.64 -0.37 1.58
N ALA A 53 11.94 -0.31 2.71
CA ALA A 53 11.24 -1.44 3.35
C ALA A 53 9.93 -1.80 2.63
N SER A 54 9.35 -0.89 1.84
CA SER A 54 8.13 -1.09 1.04
C SER A 54 8.29 -2.09 -0.12
N ARG A 55 9.24 -3.03 -0.03
CA ARG A 55 9.39 -4.18 -0.92
C ARG A 55 8.01 -4.80 -1.11
N GLY A 56 7.48 -4.68 -2.34
CA GLY A 56 6.10 -4.98 -2.70
C GLY A 56 5.50 -6.05 -1.80
N GLY A 57 4.61 -5.60 -0.90
CA GLY A 57 4.01 -6.44 0.12
C GLY A 57 3.50 -7.72 -0.51
N SER A 58 4.16 -8.82 -0.16
CA SER A 58 3.76 -10.20 -0.34
C SER A 58 2.79 -10.47 -1.51
N VAL A 59 3.36 -10.71 -2.69
CA VAL A 59 2.72 -11.52 -3.75
C VAL A 59 2.47 -12.98 -3.30
N LEU A 60 2.72 -13.31 -2.02
CA LEU A 60 2.46 -14.62 -1.41
C LEU A 60 1.16 -14.68 -0.59
N SER A 61 0.22 -13.75 -0.75
CA SER A 61 -1.20 -14.05 -0.47
C SER A 61 -1.84 -14.59 -1.74
N THR A 62 -1.50 -15.84 -2.07
CA THR A 62 -2.19 -16.68 -3.05
C THR A 62 -3.62 -16.90 -2.54
N GLY A 63 -4.54 -16.05 -2.98
CA GLY A 63 -5.95 -16.14 -2.64
C GLY A 63 -6.72 -15.00 -3.27
N GLN A 64 -6.99 -15.13 -4.57
CA GLN A 64 -7.84 -14.28 -5.41
C GLN A 64 -7.18 -13.01 -5.98
N THR A 65 -6.27 -13.20 -6.95
CA THR A 65 -5.99 -12.18 -7.96
C THR A 65 -7.11 -12.16 -9.00
N GLY A 66 -8.24 -11.56 -8.62
CA GLY A 66 -9.17 -10.99 -9.59
C GLY A 66 -8.65 -9.62 -10.03
N SER A 67 -8.07 -9.57 -11.23
CA SER A 67 -7.95 -8.40 -12.12
C SER A 67 -7.62 -7.04 -11.47
N THR A 68 -6.35 -6.66 -11.40
CA THR A 68 -5.96 -5.23 -11.23
C THR A 68 -5.59 -4.64 -12.59
N SER A 69 -6.61 -4.38 -13.40
CA SER A 69 -6.67 -3.15 -14.20
C SER A 69 -6.63 -1.96 -13.22
N GLY A 70 -5.87 -0.91 -13.54
CA GLY A 70 -5.56 0.25 -12.70
C GLY A 70 -6.74 1.11 -12.26
N GLY A 71 -7.66 0.54 -11.49
CA GLY A 71 -8.72 1.23 -10.78
C GLY A 71 -8.28 1.57 -9.36
N ALA A 72 -8.80 2.69 -8.85
CA ALA A 72 -8.68 3.10 -7.45
C ALA A 72 -8.93 1.91 -6.50
N PRO A 73 -8.25 1.86 -5.33
CA PRO A 73 -8.46 0.77 -4.38
C PRO A 73 -9.95 0.66 -4.05
N THR A 74 -10.50 -0.54 -4.24
CA THR A 74 -11.90 -0.77 -3.87
C THR A 74 -12.03 -0.62 -2.35
N VAL A 75 -13.15 -0.10 -1.88
CA VAL A 75 -13.44 0.06 -0.43
C VAL A 75 -13.16 -1.26 0.31
N ARG A 76 -13.52 -2.40 -0.29
CA ARG A 76 -13.26 -3.74 0.28
C ARG A 76 -11.77 -4.02 0.49
N ARG A 77 -10.89 -3.58 -0.42
CA ARG A 77 -9.44 -3.74 -0.28
C ARG A 77 -8.91 -2.88 0.88
N VAL A 78 -9.33 -1.61 0.94
CA VAL A 78 -8.93 -0.68 2.02
C VAL A 78 -9.36 -1.22 3.38
N VAL A 79 -10.61 -1.68 3.51
CA VAL A 79 -11.12 -2.28 4.76
C VAL A 79 -10.28 -3.49 5.18
N ARG A 80 -9.90 -4.37 4.24
CA ARG A 80 -9.08 -5.55 4.55
C ARG A 80 -7.68 -5.15 5.01
N GLU A 81 -7.08 -4.13 4.39
CA GLU A 81 -5.78 -3.59 4.79
C GLU A 81 -5.85 -2.95 6.19
N MET A 82 -6.87 -2.14 6.49
CA MET A 82 -7.08 -1.57 7.83
C MET A 82 -7.30 -2.65 8.90
N GLN A 83 -8.10 -3.67 8.62
CA GLN A 83 -8.31 -4.79 9.54
C GLN A 83 -7.02 -5.57 9.83
N ALA A 84 -6.18 -5.76 8.80
CA ALA A 84 -4.88 -6.41 8.97
C ALA A 84 -3.93 -5.57 9.84
N LEU A 85 -3.94 -4.24 9.67
CA LEU A 85 -3.15 -3.32 10.49
C LEU A 85 -3.62 -3.31 11.95
N LEU A 86 -4.92 -3.23 12.22
CA LEU A 86 -5.42 -3.24 13.61
C LEU A 86 -5.08 -4.55 14.32
N ARG A 87 -5.21 -5.68 13.62
CA ARG A 87 -4.93 -7.01 14.18
C ARG A 87 -3.44 -7.30 14.37
N SER A 88 -2.54 -6.52 13.77
CA SER A 88 -1.10 -6.67 14.02
C SER A 88 -0.66 -6.00 15.32
N VAL A 89 -1.43 -5.01 15.81
CA VAL A 89 -1.11 -4.23 17.01
C VAL A 89 -1.87 -4.73 18.24
N ALA A 90 -3.08 -5.26 18.06
CA ALA A 90 -3.94 -5.68 19.15
C ALA A 90 -4.65 -7.01 18.85
N SER A 91 -5.05 -7.73 19.90
CA SER A 91 -5.86 -8.93 19.73
C SER A 91 -7.27 -8.57 19.27
N ALA A 92 -7.99 -9.54 18.69
CA ALA A 92 -9.38 -9.32 18.29
C ALA A 92 -10.27 -8.93 19.49
N GLN A 93 -9.98 -9.43 20.69
CA GLN A 93 -10.75 -9.12 21.90
C GLN A 93 -10.52 -7.67 22.34
N ASP A 94 -9.28 -7.20 22.28
CA ASP A 94 -8.94 -5.81 22.63
C ASP A 94 -9.60 -4.82 21.68
N ILE A 95 -9.65 -5.14 20.38
CA ILE A 95 -10.31 -4.31 19.37
C ILE A 95 -11.82 -4.21 19.65
N VAL A 96 -12.48 -5.31 20.01
CA VAL A 96 -13.90 -5.31 20.36
C VAL A 96 -14.16 -4.52 21.64
N ALA A 97 -13.29 -4.65 22.65
CA ALA A 97 -13.39 -3.88 23.88
C ALA A 97 -13.22 -2.37 23.64
N ALA A 98 -12.26 -1.98 22.80
CA ALA A 98 -12.06 -0.59 22.41
C ALA A 98 -13.26 -0.02 21.65
N ALA A 99 -13.84 -0.80 20.73
CA ALA A 99 -15.05 -0.43 20.01
C ALA A 99 -16.24 -0.17 20.96
N ALA A 100 -16.41 -1.02 21.98
CA ALA A 100 -17.44 -0.84 22.99
C ALA A 100 -17.29 0.46 23.81
N LEU A 101 -16.05 0.91 24.06
CA LEU A 101 -15.79 2.15 24.79
C LEU A 101 -16.15 3.41 24.00
N ILE A 102 -16.03 3.37 22.67
CA ILE A 102 -16.31 4.52 21.81
C ILE A 102 -17.74 4.53 21.27
N ALA A 103 -18.52 3.47 21.49
CA ALA A 103 -19.85 3.30 20.91
C ALA A 103 -20.84 4.42 21.28
N ASP A 104 -20.71 4.97 22.50
CA ASP A 104 -21.60 6.04 22.98
C ASP A 104 -21.37 7.37 22.25
N ASP A 105 -20.11 7.72 21.99
CA ASP A 105 -19.73 8.99 21.36
C ASP A 105 -19.62 8.88 19.82
N HIS A 106 -19.27 7.71 19.31
CA HIS A 106 -18.95 7.46 17.90
C HIS A 106 -19.53 6.13 17.39
N PRO A 107 -20.87 6.00 17.26
CA PRO A 107 -21.54 4.75 16.89
C PRO A 107 -21.20 4.27 15.48
N GLU A 108 -20.78 5.14 14.56
CA GLU A 108 -20.41 4.74 13.20
C GLU A 108 -19.00 4.12 13.09
N LEU A 109 -18.21 4.21 14.16
CA LEU A 109 -16.85 3.66 14.23
C LEU A 109 -16.73 2.40 15.09
N ALA A 110 -17.72 2.12 15.93
CA ALA A 110 -17.77 0.96 16.82
C ALA A 110 -18.17 -0.33 16.08
#